data_AF-A0A7C5JW54-F1
#
_entry.id   AF-A0A7C5JW54-F1
#
_cell.length_a   1.000
_cell.length_b   1.000
_cell.length_c   1.000
_cell.angle_alpha   90.00
_cell.angle_beta   90.00
_cell.angle_gamma   90.00
#
_symmetry.space_group_name_H-M   'P 1'
#
loop_
_entity.id
_entity.type
_entity.pdbx_description
1 polymer ?
#
loop_
_entity_poly.entity_id
_entity_poly.type
_entity_poly.pdbx_seq_one_letter_code
_entity_poly.pdbx_strand_id
1 'polypeptide(L)'
;MPAREMRMEMFLRALMRGDYTKARAHLDKLEKIVRDDEWGRGYSKAINGFLSALKDNDTDSLIVQLIRNPDNEKAQKLLEHFESILQHEFRDDYEKGYYTAWKELLTAYLSQDRLGVKHGEK
;
A
#
# COMPACT_ATOMS: atom_id res chain seq x y z
N MET A 1 -7.10 -6.41 -14.50
CA MET A 1 -6.63 -6.19 -13.12
C MET A 1 -7.59 -6.86 -12.15
N PRO A 2 -7.13 -7.79 -11.31
CA PRO A 2 -7.91 -8.37 -10.21
C PRO A 2 -8.58 -7.31 -9.31
N ALA A 3 -9.71 -7.66 -8.69
CA ALA A 3 -10.51 -6.72 -7.90
C ALA A 3 -9.73 -6.07 -6.74
N ARG A 4 -8.82 -6.82 -6.10
CA ARG A 4 -7.98 -6.31 -4.99
C ARG A 4 -6.99 -5.24 -5.46
N GLU A 5 -6.25 -5.51 -6.54
CA GLU A 5 -5.29 -4.56 -7.13
C GLU A 5 -5.97 -3.25 -7.53
N MET A 6 -7.13 -3.31 -8.19
CA MET A 6 -7.88 -2.10 -8.55
C MET A 6 -8.30 -1.30 -7.31
N ARG A 7 -8.72 -1.98 -6.23
CA ARG A 7 -9.06 -1.31 -4.98
C ARG A 7 -7.85 -0.68 -4.30
N MET A 8 -6.69 -1.34 -4.36
CA MET A 8 -5.42 -0.80 -3.85
C MET A 8 -5.02 0.47 -4.61
N GLU A 9 -5.13 0.48 -5.94
CA GLU A 9 -4.85 1.69 -6.73
C GLU A 9 -5.77 2.86 -6.36
N MET A 10 -7.08 2.59 -6.20
CA MET A 10 -8.03 3.63 -5.81
C MET A 10 -7.77 4.14 -4.39
N PHE A 11 -7.39 3.25 -3.48
CA PHE A 11 -6.98 3.57 -2.11
C PHE A 11 -5.75 4.48 -2.10
N LEU A 12 -4.68 4.08 -2.79
CA LEU A 12 -3.44 4.85 -2.91
C LEU A 12 -3.72 6.25 -3.51
N ARG A 13 -4.47 6.33 -4.61
CA ARG A 13 -4.83 7.63 -5.23
C ARG A 13 -5.59 8.55 -4.29
N ALA A 14 -6.41 8.00 -3.40
CA ALA A 14 -7.12 8.80 -2.39
C ALA A 14 -6.14 9.29 -1.30
N LEU A 15 -5.26 8.41 -0.83
CA LEU A 15 -4.19 8.75 0.13
C LEU A 15 -3.29 9.87 -0.39
N MET A 16 -2.81 9.78 -1.63
CA MET A 16 -1.92 10.77 -2.25
C MET A 16 -2.58 12.15 -2.44
N ARG A 17 -3.92 12.20 -2.51
CA ARG A 17 -4.69 13.45 -2.56
C ARG A 17 -5.07 13.99 -1.18
N GLY A 18 -4.72 13.27 -0.11
CA GLY A 18 -5.17 13.60 1.25
C GLY A 18 -6.69 13.39 1.48
N ASP A 19 -7.38 12.69 0.58
CA ASP A 19 -8.81 12.39 0.71
C ASP A 19 -8.99 11.14 1.57
N TYR A 20 -8.80 11.30 2.89
CA TYR A 20 -8.83 10.20 3.85
C TYR A 20 -10.22 9.56 3.99
N THR A 21 -11.30 10.32 3.74
CA THR A 21 -12.66 9.79 3.72
C THR A 21 -12.83 8.79 2.58
N LYS A 22 -12.38 9.15 1.37
CA LYS A 22 -12.41 8.24 0.22
C LYS A 22 -11.42 7.09 0.36
N ALA A 23 -10.25 7.35 0.93
CA ALA A 23 -9.28 6.29 1.24
C ALA A 23 -9.91 5.26 2.18
N ARG A 24 -10.59 5.69 3.25
CA ARG A 24 -11.29 4.80 4.17
C ARG A 24 -12.35 3.95 3.46
N ALA A 25 -13.16 4.55 2.58
CA ALA A 25 -14.17 3.82 1.82
C ALA A 25 -13.58 2.76 0.86
N HIS A 26 -12.35 2.96 0.37
CA HIS A 26 -11.64 1.95 -0.42
C HIS A 26 -10.98 0.88 0.46
N LEU A 27 -10.45 1.27 1.61
CA LEU A 27 -9.93 0.35 2.64
C LEU A 27 -11.00 -0.64 3.11
N ASP A 28 -12.20 -0.16 3.47
CA ASP A 28 -13.29 -1.04 3.92
C ASP A 28 -13.70 -2.07 2.84
N LYS A 29 -13.46 -1.76 1.55
CA LYS A 29 -13.69 -2.70 0.44
C LYS A 29 -12.53 -3.68 0.27
N LEU A 30 -11.30 -3.26 0.53
CA LEU A 30 -10.13 -4.15 0.54
C LEU A 30 -10.27 -5.19 1.66
N GLU A 31 -10.67 -4.76 2.86
CA GLU A 31 -10.90 -5.65 4.01
C GLU A 31 -11.97 -6.72 3.72
N LYS A 32 -12.99 -6.40 2.92
CA LYS A 32 -14.02 -7.36 2.48
C LYS A 32 -13.54 -8.34 1.40
N ILE A 33 -12.47 -8.01 0.68
CA ILE A 33 -11.91 -8.86 -0.38
C ILE A 33 -10.89 -9.84 0.17
N VAL A 34 -10.17 -9.46 1.23
CA VAL A 34 -9.21 -10.36 1.88
C VAL A 34 -9.94 -11.43 2.68
N ARG A 35 -9.26 -12.57 2.86
CA ARG A 35 -9.79 -13.71 3.61
C ARG A 35 -9.91 -13.35 5.08
N ASP A 36 -10.89 -13.93 5.77
CA ASP A 36 -10.98 -13.83 7.24
C ASP A 36 -10.08 -14.89 7.90
N ASP A 37 -8.78 -14.76 7.66
CA ASP A 37 -7.75 -15.66 8.17
C ASP A 37 -6.52 -14.86 8.64
N GLU A 38 -5.50 -15.57 9.12
CA GLU A 38 -4.28 -14.96 9.63
C GLU A 38 -3.57 -14.06 8.60
N TRP A 39 -3.58 -14.49 7.34
CA TRP A 39 -3.09 -13.70 6.21
C TRP A 39 -3.89 -12.41 6.01
N GLY A 40 -5.22 -12.48 6.03
CA GLY A 40 -6.08 -11.31 5.92
C GLY A 40 -5.91 -10.33 7.07
N ARG A 41 -5.66 -10.82 8.30
CA ARG A 41 -5.33 -9.95 9.45
C ARG A 41 -4.05 -9.16 9.21
N GLY A 42 -3.00 -9.81 8.71
CA GLY A 42 -1.73 -9.15 8.38
C GLY A 42 -1.89 -8.10 7.29
N TYR A 43 -2.62 -8.44 6.22
CA TYR A 43 -2.93 -7.50 5.14
C TYR A 43 -3.72 -6.29 5.65
N SER A 44 -4.77 -6.54 6.44
CA SER A 44 -5.61 -5.50 7.02
C SER A 44 -4.83 -4.60 7.96
N LYS A 45 -3.88 -5.15 8.74
CA LYS A 45 -2.99 -4.37 9.60
C LYS A 45 -2.16 -3.37 8.78
N ALA A 46 -1.57 -3.81 7.68
CA ALA A 46 -0.74 -2.96 6.82
C ALA A 46 -1.54 -1.78 6.24
N ILE A 47 -2.68 -2.05 5.60
CA ILE A 47 -3.48 -1.00 4.94
C ILE A 47 -4.07 0.02 5.92
N ASN A 48 -4.46 -0.43 7.13
CA ASN A 48 -4.87 0.48 8.21
C ASN A 48 -3.69 1.33 8.71
N GLY A 49 -2.50 0.72 8.80
CA GLY A 49 -1.26 1.43 9.12
C GLY A 49 -0.96 2.54 8.11
N PHE A 50 -1.13 2.27 6.81
CA PHE A 50 -0.91 3.28 5.76
C PHE A 50 -1.81 4.50 5.93
N LEU A 51 -3.11 4.25 6.12
CA LEU A 51 -4.08 5.33 6.33
C LEU A 51 -3.77 6.13 7.59
N SER A 52 -3.49 5.45 8.71
CA SER A 52 -3.25 6.10 10.00
C SER A 52 -1.99 6.93 9.97
N ALA A 53 -0.88 6.37 9.48
CA ALA A 53 0.40 7.07 9.41
C ALA A 53 0.33 8.35 8.54
N LEU A 54 -0.37 8.30 7.40
CA LEU A 54 -0.57 9.49 6.56
C LEU A 54 -1.53 10.51 7.17
N LYS A 55 -2.56 10.06 7.88
CA LYS A 55 -3.52 10.94 8.55
C LYS A 55 -2.89 11.66 9.73
N ASP A 56 -2.08 10.94 10.50
CA ASP A 56 -1.44 11.43 11.73
C ASP A 56 -0.10 12.13 11.44
N ASN A 57 0.32 12.14 10.16
CA ASN A 57 1.56 12.75 9.72
C ASN A 57 2.80 12.15 10.43
N ASP A 58 2.83 10.83 10.56
CA ASP A 58 3.96 10.09 11.12
C ASP A 58 5.16 10.10 10.15
N THR A 59 6.05 11.08 10.33
CA THR A 59 7.21 11.29 9.45
C THR A 59 8.24 10.17 9.50
N ASP A 60 8.22 9.35 10.55
CA ASP A 60 9.11 8.19 10.69
C ASP A 60 8.56 6.97 9.92
N SER A 61 7.29 7.01 9.52
CA SER A 61 6.68 5.95 8.73
C SER A 61 7.16 5.94 7.27
N LEU A 62 7.44 4.73 6.78
CA LEU A 62 7.92 4.50 5.41
C LEU A 62 6.93 5.02 4.35
N ILE A 63 5.63 4.92 4.60
CA ILE A 63 4.58 5.35 3.67
C ILE A 63 4.50 6.88 3.54
N VAL A 64 4.69 7.61 4.66
CA VAL A 64 4.72 9.07 4.63
C VAL A 64 5.97 9.55 3.89
N GLN A 65 7.13 8.92 4.14
CA GLN A 65 8.37 9.23 3.43
C GLN A 65 8.23 8.97 1.93
N LEU A 66 7.63 7.84 1.53
CA LEU A 66 7.38 7.48 0.13
C LEU A 66 6.50 8.52 -0.60
N ILE A 67 5.41 8.96 0.02
CA ILE A 67 4.47 9.90 -0.63
C ILE A 67 5.01 11.33 -0.66
N ARG A 68 5.77 11.75 0.36
CA ARG A 68 6.27 13.14 0.46
C ARG A 68 7.57 13.38 -0.29
N ASN A 69 8.40 12.35 -0.42
CA ASN A 69 9.67 12.42 -1.13
C ASN A 69 9.68 11.35 -2.23
N PRO A 70 8.92 11.55 -3.33
CA PRO A 70 8.81 10.57 -4.40
C PRO A 70 10.18 10.19 -4.97
N ASP A 71 10.50 8.91 -4.89
CA ASP A 71 11.75 8.33 -5.39
C ASP A 71 11.46 6.94 -5.94
N ASN A 72 11.26 6.85 -7.26
CA ASN A 72 10.87 5.60 -7.92
C ASN A 72 11.97 4.53 -7.81
N GLU A 73 13.25 4.92 -7.76
CA GLU A 73 14.34 3.96 -7.59
C GLU A 73 14.32 3.33 -6.19
N LYS A 74 14.12 4.14 -5.14
CA LYS A 74 13.94 3.62 -3.78
C LYS A 74 12.68 2.79 -3.64
N ALA A 75 11.57 3.21 -4.25
CA ALA A 75 10.33 2.46 -4.23
C ALA A 75 10.48 1.09 -4.93
N GLN A 76 11.21 1.03 -6.04
CA GLN A 76 11.54 -0.21 -6.74
C GLN A 76 12.41 -1.14 -5.88
N LYS A 77 13.46 -0.60 -5.24
CA LYS A 77 14.31 -1.38 -4.31
C LYS A 77 13.51 -1.92 -3.12
N LEU A 78 12.56 -1.15 -2.61
CA LEU A 78 11.69 -1.57 -1.51
C LEU A 78 10.73 -2.68 -1.95
N LEU A 79 10.19 -2.58 -3.17
CA LEU A 79 9.34 -3.62 -3.76
C LEU A 79 10.11 -4.94 -3.86
N GLU A 80 11.32 -4.92 -4.43
CA GLU A 80 12.19 -6.09 -4.55
C GLU A 80 12.53 -6.69 -3.17
N HIS A 81 12.78 -5.84 -2.17
CA HIS A 81 13.04 -6.29 -0.81
C HIS A 81 11.83 -7.03 -0.20
N PHE A 82 10.62 -6.50 -0.34
CA PHE A 82 9.42 -7.16 0.17
C PHE A 82 9.04 -8.41 -0.63
N GLU A 83 9.30 -8.43 -1.93
CA GLU A 83 9.15 -9.65 -2.74
C GLU A 83 10.12 -10.74 -2.29
N SER A 84 11.38 -10.39 -2.02
CA SER A 84 12.36 -11.30 -1.45
C SER A 84 11.89 -11.85 -0.10
N ILE A 85 11.40 -10.98 0.80
CA ILE A 85 10.82 -11.37 2.09
C ILE A 85 9.71 -12.42 1.94
N LEU A 86 8.84 -12.27 0.92
CA LEU A 86 7.74 -13.19 0.64
C LEU A 86 8.20 -14.56 0.11
N GLN A 87 9.41 -14.68 -0.44
CA GLN A 87 9.97 -15.95 -0.91
C GLN A 87 10.53 -16.84 0.22
N HIS A 88 10.68 -16.33 1.44
CA HIS A 88 11.18 -17.13 2.55
C HIS A 88 10.13 -18.16 3.01
N GLU A 89 10.45 -19.45 2.92
CA GLU A 89 9.52 -20.56 3.18
C GLU A 89 8.92 -20.56 4.60
N PHE A 90 9.66 -20.08 5.60
CA PHE A 90 9.26 -20.12 7.02
C PHE A 90 8.47 -18.91 7.51
N ARG A 91 8.00 -18.05 6.61
CA ARG A 91 7.16 -16.90 6.98
C ARG A 91 5.79 -17.38 7.45
N ASP A 92 5.34 -16.82 8.56
CA ASP A 92 3.96 -17.03 9.00
C ASP A 92 2.98 -16.33 8.05
N ASP A 93 1.72 -16.75 8.10
CA ASP A 93 0.70 -16.26 7.16
C ASP A 93 0.38 -14.78 7.41
N TYR A 94 0.51 -14.31 8.64
CA TYR A 94 0.29 -12.91 9.01
C TYR A 94 1.33 -12.01 8.34
N GLU A 95 2.61 -12.34 8.46
CA GLU A 95 3.71 -11.66 7.79
C GLU A 95 3.50 -11.65 6.27
N LYS A 96 3.14 -12.80 5.68
CA LYS A 96 2.84 -12.88 4.24
C LYS A 96 1.72 -11.92 3.84
N GLY A 97 0.67 -11.80 4.64
CA GLY A 97 -0.41 -10.85 4.42
C GLY A 97 0.08 -9.40 4.45
N TYR A 98 0.84 -9.07 5.49
CA TYR A 98 1.40 -7.73 5.70
C TYR A 98 2.32 -7.29 4.55
N TYR A 99 3.28 -8.13 4.17
CA TYR A 99 4.20 -7.82 3.07
C TYR A 99 3.52 -7.86 1.69
N THR A 100 2.45 -8.65 1.51
CA THR A 100 1.66 -8.59 0.27
C THR A 100 0.98 -7.24 0.10
N ALA A 101 0.40 -6.66 1.16
CA ALA A 101 -0.20 -5.33 1.09
C ALA A 101 0.82 -4.25 0.67
N TRP A 102 2.04 -4.31 1.21
CA TRP A 102 3.15 -3.44 0.82
C TRP A 102 3.55 -3.63 -0.65
N LYS A 103 3.72 -4.88 -1.10
CA LYS A 103 4.02 -5.19 -2.51
C LYS A 103 2.97 -4.59 -3.44
N GLU A 104 1.68 -4.78 -3.15
CA GLU A 104 0.58 -4.27 -3.97
C GLU A 104 0.53 -2.75 -3.99
N LEU A 105 0.74 -2.12 -2.84
CA LEU A 105 0.82 -0.66 -2.73
C LEU A 105 1.98 -0.10 -3.58
N LEU A 106 3.18 -0.69 -3.48
CA LEU A 106 4.35 -0.23 -4.24
C LEU A 106 4.19 -0.47 -5.74
N THR A 107 3.58 -1.59 -6.11
CA THR A 107 3.23 -1.87 -7.51
C THR A 107 2.26 -0.80 -8.04
N ALA A 108 1.23 -0.45 -7.26
CA ALA A 108 0.27 0.61 -7.59
C ALA A 108 0.90 2.01 -7.62
N TYR A 109 1.91 2.26 -6.79
CA TYR A 109 2.66 3.51 -6.75
C TYR A 109 3.52 3.67 -8.00
N LEU A 110 4.32 2.66 -8.33
CA LEU A 110 5.19 2.65 -9.51
C LEU A 110 4.39 2.62 -10.83
N SER A 111 3.13 2.17 -10.80
CA SER A 111 2.25 2.21 -11.97
C SER A 111 1.65 3.59 -12.25
N GLN A 112 1.75 4.57 -11.34
CA GLN A 112 1.11 5.88 -11.50
C GLN A 112 1.62 6.64 -12.75
N ASP A 113 2.89 6.48 -13.14
CA ASP A 113 3.46 7.08 -14.36
C ASP A 113 2.80 6.55 -15.64
N ARG A 114 2.33 5.30 -15.61
CA ARG A 114 1.58 4.67 -16.71
C ARG A 114 0.11 5.13 -16.75
N LEU A 115 -0.37 5.78 -15.68
CA LEU A 115 -1.76 6.13 -15.47
C LEU A 115 -2.06 7.64 -15.58
N GLY A 116 -1.09 8.43 -16.05
CA GLY A 116 -1.28 9.85 -16.36
C GLY A 116 -1.55 10.75 -15.15
N VAL A 117 -1.23 10.30 -13.93
CA VAL A 117 -1.41 11.10 -12.71
C VAL A 117 -0.22 12.04 -12.58
N LYS A 118 -0.34 13.24 -13.17
CA LYS A 118 0.59 14.33 -12.88
C LYS A 118 0.58 14.59 -11.37
N HIS A 119 1.69 14.32 -10.69
CA HIS A 119 1.91 14.86 -9.36
C HIS A 119 1.91 16.38 -9.50
N GLY A 120 1.02 17.03 -8.75
CA GLY A 120 0.89 18.47 -8.75
C GLY A 120 2.22 19.09 -8.38
N GLU A 121 2.81 19.80 -9.33
CA GLU A 121 3.88 20.76 -9.09
C GLU A 121 3.36 21.76 -8.05
N LYS A 122 4.13 21.94 -6.98
CA LYS A 122 4.10 23.12 -6.12
C LYS A 122 5.49 23.71 -6.08
#